data_AF-A0A7Y7N3P7-F1
#
_entry.id   AF-A0A7Y7N3P7-F1
#
_cell.length_a   1.000
_cell.length_b   1.000
_cell.length_c   1.000
_cell.angle_alpha   90.00
_cell.angle_beta   90.00
_cell.angle_gamma   90.00
#
_symmetry.space_group_name_H-M   'P 1'
#
loop_
_entity.id
_entity.type
_entity.pdbx_description
1 polymer ?
#
loop_
_entity_poly.entity_id
_entity_poly.type
_entity_poly.pdbx_seq_one_letter_code
_entity_poly.pdbx_strand_id
1 'polypeptide(L)'
;MGNSTQGQIVEFGSHLVKRAEWIDPPAAISWLPSTLTWQLIGLTLVSAFILFWVHRYHQYLKRSYLRQAWALFQQYHANNQLASMAGLIKRLANQHWPNESVGLMDNQRFAHFIANNSHGRLTADQVKDLMNTSYQPAPSLDPATQKAIYQWFKELTC
;
A
#
# COMPACT_ATOMS: atom_id res chain seq x y z
N MET A 1 -104.48 -20.84 23.78
CA MET A 1 -103.39 -21.63 24.38
C MET A 1 -102.43 -22.01 23.27
N GLY A 2 -101.32 -21.29 23.13
CA GLY A 2 -100.26 -21.59 22.16
C GLY A 2 -98.94 -21.65 22.91
N ASN A 3 -98.31 -22.82 22.96
CA ASN A 3 -97.03 -23.01 23.63
C ASN A 3 -95.90 -22.51 22.71
N SER A 4 -95.16 -21.52 23.19
CA SER A 4 -93.91 -21.04 22.61
C SER A 4 -92.79 -22.05 22.91
N THR A 5 -92.22 -22.62 21.86
CA THR A 5 -91.00 -23.44 21.93
C THR A 5 -89.80 -22.53 22.19
N GLN A 6 -89.29 -22.55 23.43
CA GLN A 6 -88.00 -21.95 23.79
C GLN A 6 -86.89 -22.64 23.00
N GLY A 7 -86.16 -21.86 22.20
CA GLY A 7 -84.95 -22.32 21.51
C GLY A 7 -83.88 -22.76 22.50
N GLN A 8 -83.39 -23.99 22.34
CA GLN A 8 -82.28 -24.54 23.10
C GLN A 8 -80.99 -23.82 22.68
N ILE A 9 -80.43 -23.00 23.58
CA ILE A 9 -79.15 -22.35 23.34
C ILE A 9 -78.05 -23.41 23.46
N VAL A 10 -77.52 -23.73 22.28
CA VAL A 10 -76.31 -24.47 21.95
C VAL A 10 -75.04 -24.08 22.72
N GLU A 11 -74.85 -24.40 24.00
CA GLU A 11 -73.64 -24.05 24.78
C GLU A 11 -72.38 -24.86 24.36
N PHE A 12 -72.09 -24.94 23.05
CA PHE A 12 -71.01 -25.75 22.49
C PHE A 12 -69.62 -25.08 22.55
N GLY A 13 -69.51 -23.81 22.95
CA GLY A 13 -68.26 -23.04 22.82
C GLY A 13 -67.38 -22.94 24.07
N SER A 14 -67.92 -23.07 25.27
CA SER A 14 -67.20 -22.66 26.51
C SER A 14 -66.18 -23.69 27.02
N HIS A 15 -66.37 -24.97 26.72
CA HIS A 15 -65.48 -26.03 27.18
C HIS A 15 -64.19 -26.17 26.34
N LEU A 16 -64.21 -25.71 25.09
CA LEU A 16 -63.04 -25.70 24.20
C LEU A 16 -62.03 -24.61 24.59
N VAL A 17 -62.51 -23.48 25.10
CA VAL A 17 -61.67 -22.35 25.52
C VAL A 17 -60.88 -22.65 26.80
N LYS A 18 -61.35 -23.57 27.65
CA LYS A 18 -60.67 -23.95 28.90
C LYS A 18 -59.32 -24.67 28.70
N ARG A 19 -58.97 -25.04 27.46
CA ARG A 19 -57.68 -25.65 27.11
C ARG A 19 -56.81 -24.77 26.20
N ALA A 20 -57.20 -23.53 25.98
CA ALA A 20 -56.35 -22.56 25.28
C ALA A 20 -55.24 -22.10 26.23
N GLU A 21 -54.17 -22.88 26.33
CA GLU A 21 -52.93 -22.43 26.93
C GLU A 21 -52.26 -21.46 25.96
N TRP A 22 -51.80 -20.33 26.48
CA TRP A 22 -51.02 -19.36 25.70
C TRP A 22 -49.70 -20.01 25.32
N ILE A 23 -49.50 -20.28 24.04
CA ILE A 23 -48.23 -20.77 23.51
C ILE A 23 -47.36 -19.54 23.25
N ASP A 24 -46.27 -19.42 23.98
CA ASP A 24 -45.27 -18.38 23.70
C ASP A 24 -44.71 -18.59 22.29
N PRO A 25 -44.53 -17.52 21.50
CA PRO A 25 -43.93 -17.63 20.18
C PRO A 25 -42.52 -18.24 20.31
N PRO A 26 -42.10 -19.08 19.35
CA PRO A 26 -40.78 -19.69 19.40
C PRO A 26 -39.71 -18.60 19.45
N ALA A 27 -38.68 -18.82 20.25
CA ALA A 27 -37.54 -17.92 20.33
C ALA A 27 -36.95 -17.69 18.92
N ALA A 28 -36.51 -16.46 18.66
CA ALA A 28 -35.92 -16.10 17.38
C ALA A 28 -34.72 -17.01 17.08
N ILE A 29 -34.78 -17.69 15.93
CA ILE A 29 -33.70 -18.56 15.48
C ILE A 29 -32.53 -17.67 15.09
N SER A 30 -31.40 -17.79 15.81
CA SER A 30 -30.17 -17.10 15.41
C SER A 30 -29.69 -17.67 14.08
N TRP A 31 -29.62 -16.83 13.06
CA TRP A 31 -29.12 -17.18 11.73
C TRP A 31 -27.60 -17.41 11.73
N LEU A 32 -26.91 -16.91 12.74
CA LEU A 32 -25.50 -17.17 12.99
C LEU A 32 -25.39 -18.25 14.05
N PRO A 33 -24.99 -19.48 13.69
CA PRO A 33 -24.75 -20.52 14.68
C PRO A 33 -23.54 -20.07 15.52
N SER A 34 -23.74 -19.96 16.83
CA SER A 34 -22.72 -19.60 17.82
C SER A 34 -21.73 -20.74 18.06
N THR A 35 -21.21 -21.34 16.98
CA THR A 35 -20.22 -22.41 17.06
C THR A 35 -18.82 -21.81 17.09
N LEU A 36 -17.94 -22.43 17.88
CA LEU A 36 -16.52 -22.05 18.01
C LEU A 36 -15.83 -21.92 16.64
N THR A 37 -16.27 -22.71 15.66
CA THR A 37 -15.77 -22.69 14.29
C THR A 37 -15.91 -21.32 13.61
N TRP A 38 -17.04 -20.63 13.79
CA TRP A 38 -17.23 -19.30 13.19
C TRP A 38 -16.36 -18.23 13.82
N GLN A 39 -16.08 -18.34 15.13
CA GLN A 39 -15.13 -17.46 15.80
C GLN A 39 -13.71 -17.64 15.26
N LEU A 40 -13.29 -18.89 15.02
CA LEU A 40 -12.00 -19.20 14.40
C LEU A 40 -11.91 -18.66 12.96
N ILE A 41 -12.98 -18.79 12.17
CA ILE A 41 -13.03 -18.24 10.80
C ILE A 41 -12.93 -16.71 10.85
N GLY A 42 -13.68 -16.05 11.73
CA GLY A 42 -13.61 -14.60 11.90
C GLY A 42 -12.21 -14.14 12.30
N LEU A 43 -11.59 -14.82 13.27
CA LEU A 43 -10.23 -14.51 13.73
C LEU A 43 -9.19 -14.68 12.60
N THR A 44 -9.28 -15.76 11.83
CA THR A 44 -8.33 -16.02 10.73
C THR A 44 -8.48 -15.00 9.61
N LEU A 45 -9.71 -14.64 9.23
CA LEU A 45 -9.96 -13.57 8.25
C LEU A 45 -9.40 -12.22 8.69
N VAL A 46 -9.67 -11.83 9.93
CA VAL A 46 -9.15 -10.56 10.49
C VAL A 46 -7.62 -10.58 10.53
N SER A 47 -7.02 -11.68 10.97
CA SER A 47 -5.56 -11.83 11.03
C SER A 47 -4.94 -11.75 9.63
N ALA A 48 -5.51 -12.45 8.64
CA ALA A 48 -5.05 -12.40 7.26
C ALA A 48 -5.16 -10.98 6.67
N PHE A 49 -6.27 -10.29 6.96
CA PHE A 49 -6.47 -8.90 6.52
C PHE A 49 -5.42 -7.96 7.11
N ILE A 50 -5.14 -8.07 8.42
CA ILE A 50 -4.11 -7.26 9.09
C ILE A 50 -2.74 -7.55 8.47
N LEU A 51 -2.36 -8.82 8.33
CA LEU A 51 -1.07 -9.21 7.73
C LEU A 51 -0.93 -8.70 6.29
N PHE A 52 -1.99 -8.80 5.50
CA PHE A 52 -2.03 -8.27 4.14
C PHE A 52 -1.81 -6.74 4.13
N TRP A 53 -2.51 -6.00 5.00
CA TRP A 53 -2.37 -4.55 5.11
C TRP A 53 -0.99 -4.13 5.58
N VAL A 54 -0.45 -4.78 6.61
CA VAL A 54 0.90 -4.52 7.13
C VAL A 54 1.93 -4.78 6.04
N HIS A 55 1.84 -5.90 5.33
CA HIS A 55 2.73 -6.22 4.22
C HIS A 55 2.63 -5.19 3.09
N ARG A 56 1.42 -4.82 2.69
CA ARG A 56 1.17 -3.78 1.66
C ARG A 56 1.74 -2.43 2.08
N TYR A 57 1.56 -2.05 3.36
CA TYR A 57 2.04 -0.80 3.92
C TYR A 57 3.57 -0.77 4.01
N HIS A 58 4.20 -1.85 4.45
CA HIS A 58 5.66 -1.98 4.42
C HIS A 58 6.21 -1.88 2.99
N GLN A 59 5.56 -2.50 2.00
CA GLN A 59 5.95 -2.33 0.61
C GLN A 59 5.77 -0.89 0.12
N TYR A 60 4.70 -0.20 0.55
CA TYR A 60 4.47 1.21 0.22
C TYR A 60 5.55 2.13 0.81
N LEU A 61 5.93 1.92 2.08
CA LEU A 61 7.01 2.64 2.75
C LEU A 61 8.37 2.37 2.09
N LYS A 62 8.64 1.11 1.69
CA LYS A 62 9.83 0.78 0.91
C LYS A 62 9.88 1.49 -0.46
N ARG A 63 8.79 2.06 -0.95
CA ARG A 63 8.76 2.82 -2.22
C ARG A 63 8.51 4.32 -2.03
N SER A 64 8.31 4.81 -0.80
CA SER A 64 8.06 6.23 -0.54
C SER A 64 9.32 7.06 -0.76
N TYR A 65 10.49 6.56 -0.39
CA TYR A 65 11.76 7.25 -0.58
C TYR A 65 12.07 7.50 -2.07
N LEU A 66 11.75 6.55 -2.96
CA LEU A 66 11.94 6.71 -4.41
C LEU A 66 11.08 7.85 -4.97
N ARG A 67 9.84 7.97 -4.51
CA ARG A 67 8.93 9.06 -4.90
C ARG A 67 9.43 10.42 -4.41
N GLN A 68 9.93 10.49 -3.18
CA GLN A 68 10.53 11.72 -2.65
C GLN A 68 11.80 12.10 -3.40
N ALA A 69 12.66 11.13 -3.71
CA ALA A 69 13.87 11.35 -4.51
C ALA A 69 13.53 11.83 -5.93
N TRP A 70 12.50 11.26 -6.56
CA TRP A 70 11.99 11.73 -7.84
C TRP A 70 11.50 13.18 -7.78
N ALA A 71 10.70 13.54 -6.78
CA ALA A 71 10.22 14.91 -6.61
C ALA A 71 11.37 15.92 -6.42
N LEU A 72 12.36 15.58 -5.58
CA LEU A 72 13.56 16.41 -5.37
C LEU A 72 14.39 16.53 -6.66
N PHE A 73 14.54 15.45 -7.41
CA PHE A 73 15.27 15.45 -8.67
C PHE A 73 14.61 16.36 -9.70
N GLN A 74 13.27 16.32 -9.82
CA GLN A 74 12.54 17.23 -10.69
C GLN A 74 12.74 18.70 -10.30
N GLN A 75 12.72 19.00 -9.00
CA GLN A 75 12.97 20.35 -8.50
C GLN A 75 14.39 20.83 -8.82
N TYR A 76 15.41 19.98 -8.62
CA TYR A 76 16.80 20.31 -8.94
C TYR A 76 17.02 20.46 -10.44
N HIS A 77 16.40 19.61 -11.24
CA HIS A 77 16.46 19.69 -12.71
C HIS A 77 15.83 21.00 -13.22
N ALA A 78 14.66 21.40 -12.71
CA ALA A 78 14.00 22.64 -13.10
C ALA A 78 14.82 23.89 -12.74
N ASN A 79 15.55 23.85 -11.62
CA ASN A 79 16.40 24.94 -11.15
C ASN A 79 17.86 24.85 -11.66
N ASN A 80 18.18 23.90 -12.57
CA ASN A 80 19.55 23.64 -13.05
C ASN A 80 20.59 23.43 -11.93
N GLN A 81 20.20 22.82 -10.81
CA GLN A 81 21.06 22.58 -9.65
C GLN A 81 21.82 21.25 -9.79
N LEU A 82 22.76 21.19 -10.73
CA LEU A 82 23.52 19.98 -11.09
C LEU A 82 24.28 19.35 -9.90
N ALA A 83 24.91 20.18 -9.07
CA ALA A 83 25.61 19.72 -7.86
C ALA A 83 24.67 19.01 -6.87
N SER A 84 23.45 19.55 -6.68
CA SER A 84 22.43 18.95 -5.83
C SER A 84 21.91 17.62 -6.41
N MET A 85 21.79 17.52 -7.73
CA MET A 85 21.44 16.27 -8.42
C MET A 85 22.52 15.20 -8.21
N ALA A 86 23.80 15.56 -8.32
CA ALA A 86 24.91 14.65 -8.08
C ALA A 86 24.87 14.08 -6.65
N GLY A 87 24.71 14.95 -5.65
CA GLY A 87 24.57 14.53 -4.25
C GLY A 87 23.31 13.72 -3.97
N LEU A 88 22.21 13.98 -4.67
CA LEU A 88 20.98 13.19 -4.56
C LEU A 88 21.17 11.78 -5.10
N ILE A 89 21.79 11.63 -6.28
CA ILE A 89 22.06 10.32 -6.87
C ILE A 89 22.98 9.50 -5.98
N LYS A 90 24.03 10.09 -5.39
CA LYS A 90 24.92 9.39 -4.45
C LYS A 90 24.18 8.92 -3.19
N ARG A 91 23.32 9.76 -2.61
CA ARG A 91 22.48 9.39 -1.45
C ARG A 91 21.49 8.27 -1.79
N LEU A 92 20.82 8.37 -2.95
CA LEU A 92 19.88 7.36 -3.41
C LEU A 92 20.58 6.03 -3.67
N ALA A 93 21.76 6.05 -4.31
CA ALA A 93 22.55 4.85 -4.54
C ALA A 93 22.99 4.20 -3.22
N ASN A 94 23.41 4.99 -2.23
CA ASN A 94 23.76 4.45 -0.90
C ASN A 94 22.57 3.79 -0.19
N GLN A 95 21.36 4.32 -0.38
CA GLN A 95 20.15 3.72 0.18
C GLN A 95 19.69 2.48 -0.60
N HIS A 96 19.89 2.46 -1.92
CA HIS A 96 19.47 1.37 -2.79
C HIS A 96 20.43 0.17 -2.73
N TRP A 97 21.73 0.40 -2.54
CA TRP A 97 22.77 -0.62 -2.40
C TRP A 97 23.51 -0.50 -1.05
N PRO A 98 22.86 -0.83 0.08
CA PRO A 98 23.44 -0.64 1.41
C PRO A 98 24.70 -1.49 1.67
N ASN A 99 24.84 -2.64 0.99
CA ASN A 99 25.95 -3.58 1.21
C ASN A 99 27.24 -3.21 0.45
N GLU A 100 27.16 -2.29 -0.51
CA GLU A 100 28.26 -1.98 -1.45
C GLU A 100 29.15 -0.82 -0.95
N SER A 101 28.90 -0.26 0.23
CA SER A 101 29.67 0.87 0.78
C SER A 101 29.79 2.08 -0.16
N VAL A 102 28.74 2.33 -0.95
CA VAL A 102 28.69 3.36 -2.00
C VAL A 102 29.07 4.76 -1.48
N GLY A 103 28.74 5.07 -0.23
CA GLY A 103 29.12 6.34 0.42
C GLY A 103 30.64 6.59 0.51
N LEU A 104 31.45 5.52 0.58
CA LEU A 104 32.91 5.60 0.68
C LEU A 104 33.62 5.61 -0.69
N MET A 105 32.88 5.37 -1.77
CA MET A 105 33.45 5.37 -3.11
C MET A 105 33.87 6.78 -3.54
N ASP A 106 35.06 6.88 -4.14
CA ASP A 106 35.48 8.04 -4.90
C ASP A 106 34.59 8.23 -6.15
N ASN A 107 34.65 9.40 -6.80
CA ASN A 107 33.80 9.72 -7.94
C ASN A 107 33.99 8.75 -9.12
N GLN A 108 35.20 8.23 -9.33
CA GLN A 108 35.52 7.36 -10.45
C GLN A 108 34.95 5.94 -10.23
N ARG A 109 35.20 5.36 -9.06
CA ARG A 109 34.62 4.08 -8.64
C ARG A 109 33.11 4.13 -8.61
N PHE A 110 32.55 5.23 -8.08
CA PHE A 110 31.11 5.45 -8.09
C PHE A 110 30.55 5.48 -9.52
N ALA A 111 31.21 6.19 -10.43
CA ALA A 111 30.77 6.29 -11.82
C ALA A 111 30.77 4.93 -12.53
N HIS A 112 31.83 4.12 -12.34
CA HIS A 112 31.86 2.75 -12.86
C HIS A 112 30.79 1.85 -12.22
N PHE A 113 30.57 2.00 -10.91
CA PHE A 113 29.52 1.26 -10.21
C PHE A 113 28.14 1.53 -10.80
N ILE A 114 27.79 2.80 -11.01
CA ILE A 114 26.49 3.16 -11.61
C ILE A 114 26.41 2.71 -13.07
N ALA A 115 27.46 2.89 -13.87
CA ALA A 115 27.48 2.43 -15.26
C ALA A 115 27.20 0.92 -15.37
N ASN A 116 27.86 0.11 -14.52
CA ASN A 116 27.65 -1.34 -14.47
C ASN A 116 26.23 -1.72 -14.02
N ASN A 117 25.66 -1.02 -13.05
CA ASN A 117 24.30 -1.26 -12.55
C ASN A 117 23.21 -0.63 -13.44
N SER A 118 23.57 0.20 -14.41
CA SER A 118 22.63 0.87 -15.31
C SER A 118 22.30 0.06 -16.57
N HIS A 119 22.86 -1.15 -16.72
CA HIS A 119 22.68 -2.01 -17.90
C HIS A 119 22.98 -1.29 -19.23
N GLY A 120 24.01 -0.42 -19.24
CA GLY A 120 24.45 0.30 -20.44
C GLY A 120 23.65 1.57 -20.78
N ARG A 121 22.71 1.99 -19.92
CA ARG A 121 21.96 3.24 -20.12
C ARG A 121 22.76 4.49 -19.78
N LEU A 122 23.75 4.36 -18.91
CA LEU A 122 24.70 5.41 -18.56
C LEU A 122 26.12 4.93 -18.77
N THR A 123 26.96 5.81 -19.31
CA THR A 123 28.41 5.58 -19.36
C THR A 123 29.07 6.09 -18.08
N ALA A 124 30.23 5.52 -17.74
CA ALA A 124 30.99 5.98 -16.57
C ALA A 124 31.38 7.46 -16.72
N ASP A 125 31.71 7.92 -17.93
CA ASP A 125 32.08 9.33 -18.17
C ASP A 125 30.91 10.27 -17.88
N GLN A 126 29.69 9.94 -18.33
CA GLN A 126 28.50 10.74 -18.05
C GLN A 126 28.22 10.90 -16.55
N VAL A 127 28.38 9.81 -15.78
CA VAL A 127 28.18 9.85 -14.32
C VAL A 127 29.31 10.61 -13.64
N LYS A 128 30.55 10.43 -14.10
CA LYS A 128 31.73 11.14 -13.58
C LYS A 128 31.61 12.64 -13.80
N ASP A 129 31.20 13.07 -14.98
CA ASP A 129 30.98 14.48 -15.32
C ASP A 129 29.94 15.10 -14.38
N LEU A 130 28.82 14.39 -14.16
CA LEU A 130 27.82 14.82 -13.19
C LEU A 130 28.40 14.92 -11.78
N MET A 131 29.17 13.94 -11.31
CA MET A 131 29.77 14.01 -9.97
C MET A 131 30.74 15.18 -9.83
N ASN A 132 31.50 15.49 -10.88
CA ASN A 132 32.46 16.60 -10.89
C ASN A 132 31.79 17.96 -10.85
N THR A 133 30.52 18.09 -11.28
CA THR A 133 29.76 19.35 -11.16
C THR A 133 29.65 19.85 -9.73
N SER A 134 29.72 18.96 -8.73
CA SER A 134 29.66 19.35 -7.31
C SER A 134 30.88 20.14 -6.83
N TYR A 135 32.00 20.07 -7.56
CA TYR A 135 33.25 20.76 -7.24
C TYR A 135 33.49 21.99 -8.13
N GLN A 136 32.57 22.30 -9.05
CA GLN A 136 32.70 23.42 -9.97
C GLN A 136 31.82 24.60 -9.53
N PRO A 137 32.34 25.85 -9.56
CA PRO A 137 31.57 27.03 -9.18
C PRO A 137 30.46 27.38 -10.19
N ALA A 138 30.66 27.04 -11.47
CA ALA A 138 29.68 27.22 -12.53
C ALA A 138 29.59 25.91 -13.34
N PRO A 139 28.88 24.91 -12.82
CA PRO A 139 28.81 23.62 -13.46
C PRO A 139 28.03 23.71 -14.77
N SER A 140 28.61 23.17 -15.83
CA SER A 140 27.93 22.94 -17.10
C SER A 140 27.98 21.46 -17.42
N LEU A 141 26.89 20.95 -17.97
CA LEU A 141 26.79 19.56 -18.40
C LEU A 141 26.30 19.56 -19.85
N ASP A 142 26.83 18.64 -20.64
CA ASP A 142 26.34 18.43 -21.99
C ASP A 142 24.83 18.07 -21.97
N PRO A 143 23.97 18.71 -22.78
CA PRO A 143 22.53 18.44 -22.80
C PRO A 143 22.16 16.99 -23.09
N ALA A 144 22.95 16.27 -23.91
CA ALA A 144 22.69 14.86 -24.17
C ALA A 144 22.93 14.00 -22.91
N THR A 145 23.98 14.32 -22.17
CA THR A 145 24.29 13.71 -20.87
C THR A 145 23.20 14.00 -19.83
N GLN A 146 22.73 15.25 -19.72
CA GLN A 146 21.64 15.60 -18.81
C GLN A 146 20.35 14.82 -19.12
N LYS A 147 20.02 14.67 -20.41
CA LYS A 147 18.86 13.88 -20.85
C LYS A 147 19.01 12.40 -20.50
N ALA A 148 20.19 11.82 -20.68
CA ALA A 148 20.45 10.41 -20.34
C ALA A 148 20.27 10.16 -18.84
N ILE A 149 20.83 11.03 -17.98
CA ILE A 149 20.68 10.96 -16.53
C ILE A 149 19.23 11.08 -16.11
N TYR A 150 18.47 12.01 -16.72
CA TYR A 150 17.05 12.18 -16.44
C TYR A 150 16.24 10.91 -16.76
N GLN A 151 16.47 10.31 -17.93
CA GLN A 151 15.76 9.09 -18.34
C GLN A 151 16.09 7.91 -17.41
N TRP A 152 17.39 7.70 -17.14
CA TRP A 152 17.81 6.65 -16.22
C TRP A 152 17.20 6.82 -14.82
N PHE A 153 17.22 8.04 -14.27
CA PHE A 153 16.68 8.30 -12.93
C PHE A 153 15.16 8.11 -12.87
N LYS A 154 14.45 8.44 -13.96
CA LYS A 154 13.01 8.18 -14.10
C LYS A 154 12.72 6.69 -14.07
N GLU A 155 13.44 5.89 -14.85
CA GLU A 155 13.26 4.44 -14.90
C GLU A 155 13.64 3.74 -13.60
N LEU A 156 14.59 4.28 -12.84
CA LEU A 156 14.97 3.75 -11.54
C LEU A 156 13.90 3.99 -10.46
N THR A 157 13.12 5.07 -10.60
CA THR A 157 12.19 5.55 -9.56
C THR A 157 10.71 5.27 -9.86
N CYS A 158 10.34 5.06 -11.14
CA CYS A 158 9.00 4.74 -11.62
C CYS A 158 8.81 3.24 -11.88
#